data_AF-A0A7V3HU27-F1
#
_entry.id   AF-A0A7V3HU27-F1
#
_cell.length_a   1.000
_cell.length_b   1.000
_cell.length_c   1.000
_cell.angle_alpha   90.00
_cell.angle_beta   90.00
_cell.angle_gamma   90.00
#
_symmetry.space_group_name_H-M   'P 1'
#
loop_
_entity.id
_entity.type
_entity.pdbx_description
1 polymer ?
#
loop_
_entity_poly.entity_id
_entity_poly.type
_entity_poly.pdbx_seq_one_letter_code
_entity_poly.pdbx_strand_id
1 'polypeptide(L)'
;LHFLGFLEYFTALYSQFGATAVNIGVGFLSAIVDNVPVMSAVLKANPDMGADAQSQWMLVTMTAGVGGSLISFGSAAGVGVMGKMHGIYTFASHMKYAWTVLVGYIVSIVVWYVQFEILHIGAHHM
;
A
#
# COMPACT_ATOMS: atom_id res chain seq x y z
N LEU A 1 20.23 5.11 16.44
CA LEU A 1 19.38 4.31 17.34
C LEU A 1 17.91 4.24 16.91
N HIS A 2 17.23 5.36 16.57
CA HIS A 2 15.83 5.33 16.12
C HIS A 2 15.55 4.41 14.91
N PHE A 3 16.51 4.26 13.99
CA PHE A 3 16.36 3.44 12.79
C PHE A 3 16.34 1.92 13.07
N LEU A 4 17.05 1.47 14.11
CA LEU A 4 17.10 0.05 14.50
C LEU A 4 15.79 -0.42 15.13
N GLY A 5 15.19 0.39 16.01
CA GLY A 5 13.91 0.04 16.64
C GLY A 5 12.73 0.02 15.66
N PHE A 6 12.75 0.86 14.62
CA PHE A 6 11.76 0.81 13.55
C PHE A 6 11.89 -0.46 12.70
N LEU A 7 13.13 -0.89 12.44
CA LEU A 7 13.39 -2.14 11.73
C LEU A 7 12.85 -3.35 12.50
N GLU A 8 13.18 -3.46 13.80
CA GLU A 8 12.68 -4.53 14.67
C GLU A 8 11.16 -4.55 14.75
N TYR A 9 10.51 -3.38 14.80
CA TYR A 9 9.06 -3.29 14.84
C TYR A 9 8.40 -3.85 13.57
N PHE A 10 8.94 -3.53 12.39
CA PHE A 10 8.44 -4.09 11.14
C PHE A 10 8.67 -5.60 11.10
N THR A 11 9.86 -6.09 11.42
CA THR A 11 10.13 -7.53 11.43
C THR A 11 9.23 -8.28 12.43
N ALA A 12 8.96 -7.70 13.60
CA ALA A 12 8.04 -8.25 14.59
C ALA A 12 6.57 -8.24 14.12
N LEU A 13 6.15 -7.23 13.36
CA LEU A 13 4.81 -7.20 12.76
C LEU A 13 4.63 -8.31 11.73
N TYR A 14 5.62 -8.51 10.84
CA TYR A 14 5.57 -9.57 9.82
C TYR A 14 5.55 -10.97 10.46
N SER A 15 6.27 -11.17 11.57
CA SER A 15 6.26 -12.45 12.28
C SER A 15 4.98 -12.72 13.08
N GLN A 16 4.30 -11.69 13.61
CA GLN A 16 3.07 -11.87 14.40
C GLN A 16 1.79 -11.91 13.57
N PHE A 17 1.69 -11.09 12.52
CA PHE A 17 0.45 -10.90 11.74
C PHE A 17 0.50 -11.49 10.33
N GLY A 18 1.68 -11.98 9.90
CA GLY A 18 1.89 -12.51 8.56
C GLY A 18 2.05 -11.42 7.50
N ALA A 19 2.76 -11.75 6.42
CA ALA A 19 3.10 -10.80 5.35
C ALA A 19 1.85 -10.14 4.73
N THR A 20 0.79 -10.91 4.47
CA THR A 20 -0.42 -10.40 3.81
C THR A 20 -1.10 -9.27 4.59
N ALA A 21 -1.34 -9.48 5.90
CA ALA A 21 -2.01 -8.48 6.73
C ALA A 21 -1.16 -7.23 6.91
N VAL A 22 0.16 -7.41 7.08
CA VAL A 22 1.08 -6.28 7.21
C VAL A 22 1.20 -5.51 5.91
N ASN A 23 1.27 -6.17 4.75
CA ASN A 23 1.33 -5.53 3.43
C ASN A 23 0.07 -4.71 3.12
N ILE A 24 -1.11 -5.19 3.53
CA ILE A 24 -2.36 -4.44 3.44
C ILE A 24 -2.35 -3.26 4.42
N GLY A 25 -1.87 -3.44 5.65
CA GLY A 25 -1.77 -2.35 6.63
C GLY A 25 -0.80 -1.24 6.20
N VAL A 26 0.36 -1.64 5.67
CA VAL A 26 1.41 -0.75 5.17
C VAL A 26 0.91 0.07 3.98
N GLY A 27 0.20 -0.57 3.04
CA GLY A 27 -0.39 0.13 1.91
C GLY A 27 -1.44 1.16 2.34
N PHE A 28 -2.26 0.82 3.32
CA PHE A 28 -3.21 1.77 3.90
C PHE A 28 -2.51 2.92 4.63
N LEU A 29 -1.45 2.64 5.39
CA LEU A 29 -0.65 3.66 6.07
C LEU A 29 0.04 4.61 5.08
N SER A 30 0.40 4.14 3.88
CA SER A 30 0.99 4.96 2.82
C SER A 30 0.05 6.08 2.35
N ALA A 31 -1.26 5.93 2.54
CA ALA A 31 -2.24 6.99 2.30
C ALA A 31 -1.97 8.26 3.13
N ILE A 32 -1.36 8.10 4.30
CA ILE A 32 -1.15 9.18 5.29
C ILE A 32 0.27 9.75 5.17
N VAL A 33 1.27 8.89 4.94
CA VAL A 33 2.69 9.25 5.07
C VAL A 33 3.39 9.55 3.74
N ASP A 34 2.81 9.14 2.61
CA ASP A 34 3.43 9.03 1.26
C ASP A 34 4.01 7.63 0.96
N ASN A 35 3.94 7.22 -0.31
CA ASN A 35 4.37 5.89 -0.75
C ASN A 35 5.89 5.73 -0.84
N VAL A 36 6.64 6.79 -1.17
CA VAL A 36 8.10 6.78 -1.29
C VAL A 36 8.80 6.48 0.03
N PRO A 37 8.55 7.22 1.13
CA PRO A 37 9.21 6.93 2.41
C PRO A 37 8.77 5.59 2.99
N VAL A 38 7.50 5.19 2.84
CA VAL A 38 6.97 3.92 3.33
C VAL A 38 7.64 2.74 2.63
N MET A 39 7.71 2.75 1.29
CA MET A 39 8.38 1.67 0.54
C MET A 39 9.89 1.66 0.80
N SER A 40 10.54 2.81 0.99
CA SER A 40 11.94 2.85 1.41
C SER A 40 12.16 2.17 2.76
N ALA A 41 11.24 2.34 3.70
CA ALA A 41 11.26 1.67 5.00
C ALA A 41 11.10 0.15 4.86
N VAL A 42 10.15 -0.33 4.06
CA VAL A 42 9.92 -1.76 3.83
C VAL A 42 11.14 -2.40 3.16
N LEU A 43 11.72 -1.77 2.14
CA LEU A 43 12.92 -2.27 1.46
C LEU A 43 14.13 -2.34 2.40
N LYS A 44 14.29 -1.38 3.30
CA LYS A 44 15.39 -1.39 4.29
C LYS A 44 15.16 -2.41 5.40
N ALA A 45 13.91 -2.63 5.80
CA ALA A 45 13.54 -3.66 6.77
C ALA A 45 13.78 -5.07 6.22
N ASN A 46 13.74 -5.23 4.89
CA ASN A 46 13.93 -6.48 4.17
C ASN A 46 13.24 -7.67 4.90
N PRO A 47 11.93 -7.57 5.16
CA PRO A 47 11.22 -8.58 5.93
C PRO A 47 11.24 -9.90 5.18
N ASP A 48 11.36 -11.00 5.93
CA ASP A 48 11.16 -12.34 5.36
C ASP A 48 9.68 -12.48 4.95
N MET A 49 9.43 -12.55 3.63
CA MET A 49 8.10 -12.67 3.07
C MET A 49 7.69 -14.13 2.81
N GLY A 50 8.47 -15.10 3.29
CA GLY A 50 8.17 -16.53 3.23
C GLY A 50 8.27 -17.14 1.83
N ALA A 51 7.63 -18.31 1.66
CA ALA A 51 7.68 -19.08 0.42
C ALA A 51 7.13 -18.34 -0.80
N ASP A 52 6.16 -17.44 -0.59
CA ASP A 52 5.50 -16.67 -1.64
C ASP A 52 5.99 -15.21 -1.68
N ALA A 53 7.28 -14.99 -1.40
CA ALA A 53 7.85 -13.66 -1.28
C ALA A 53 7.49 -12.73 -2.47
N GLN A 54 7.50 -13.24 -3.70
CA GLN A 54 7.18 -12.46 -4.88
C GLN A 54 5.72 -11.98 -4.90
N SER A 55 4.76 -12.82 -4.49
CA SER A 55 3.35 -12.42 -4.44
C SER A 55 3.15 -11.33 -3.39
N GLN A 56 3.84 -11.44 -2.25
CA GLN A 56 3.81 -10.46 -1.17
C GLN A 56 4.45 -9.12 -1.55
N TRP A 57 5.55 -9.14 -2.31
CA TRP A 57 6.15 -7.93 -2.87
C TRP A 57 5.23 -7.23 -3.89
N MET A 58 4.48 -8.01 -4.69
CA MET A 58 3.44 -7.46 -5.56
C MET A 58 2.28 -6.86 -4.76
N LEU A 59 1.87 -7.53 -3.67
CA LEU A 59 0.80 -7.04 -2.79
C LEU A 59 1.18 -5.69 -2.19
N VAL A 60 2.34 -5.58 -1.54
CA VAL A 60 2.76 -4.33 -0.88
C VAL A 60 2.96 -3.17 -1.85
N THR A 61 3.48 -3.46 -3.04
CA THR A 61 3.69 -2.42 -4.08
C THR A 61 2.36 -1.90 -4.60
N MET A 62 1.41 -2.80 -4.86
CA MET A 62 0.07 -2.44 -5.30
C MET A 62 -0.71 -1.72 -4.19
N THR A 63 -0.68 -2.20 -2.95
CA THR A 63 -1.39 -1.58 -1.84
C THR A 63 -0.79 -0.22 -1.49
N ALA A 64 0.53 -0.04 -1.53
CA ALA A 64 1.14 1.29 -1.36
C ALA A 64 0.82 2.25 -2.52
N GLY A 65 0.74 1.74 -3.75
CA GLY A 65 0.35 2.53 -4.91
C GLY A 65 -1.11 3.00 -4.86
N VAL A 66 -2.04 2.09 -4.60
CA VAL A 66 -3.48 2.40 -4.51
C VAL A 66 -3.82 3.13 -3.22
N GLY A 67 -3.21 2.73 -2.10
CA GLY A 67 -3.40 3.32 -0.78
C GLY A 67 -2.97 4.78 -0.72
N GLY A 68 -1.83 5.13 -1.32
CA GLY A 68 -1.38 6.53 -1.47
C GLY A 68 -2.41 7.47 -2.14
N SER A 69 -3.35 6.92 -2.91
CA SER A 69 -4.40 7.71 -3.59
C SER A 69 -5.65 7.94 -2.74
N LEU A 70 -5.79 7.32 -1.57
CA LEU A 70 -6.98 7.42 -0.70
C LEU A 70 -7.18 8.81 -0.09
N ILE A 71 -6.08 9.52 0.18
CA ILE A 71 -6.10 10.88 0.71
C ILE A 71 -5.45 11.78 -0.33
N SER A 72 -6.17 12.79 -0.84
CA SER A 72 -5.75 13.64 -1.98
C SER A 72 -4.35 14.26 -1.89
N PHE A 73 -3.77 14.30 -0.68
CA PHE A 73 -2.41 14.78 -0.41
C PHE A 73 -1.32 13.76 -0.77
N GLY A 74 -1.64 12.47 -0.85
CA GLY A 74 -0.66 11.37 -1.07
C GLY A 74 -0.33 11.06 -2.53
N SER A 75 -0.87 11.82 -3.49
CA SER A 75 -0.52 11.67 -4.91
C SER A 75 -0.34 13.02 -5.59
N ALA A 76 0.83 13.23 -6.21
CA ALA A 76 1.16 14.44 -6.96
C ALA A 76 0.11 14.80 -8.03
N ALA A 77 -0.61 13.80 -8.55
CA ALA A 77 -1.72 14.00 -9.47
C ALA A 77 -2.92 14.71 -8.80
N GLY A 78 -3.25 14.35 -7.55
CA GLY A 78 -4.34 14.96 -6.79
C GLY A 78 -4.05 16.43 -6.45
N VAL A 79 -2.82 16.72 -6.02
CA VAL A 79 -2.35 18.09 -5.73
C VAL A 79 -2.31 18.93 -7.01
N GLY A 80 -1.83 18.36 -8.12
CA GLY A 80 -1.76 19.05 -9.41
C GLY A 80 -3.13 19.43 -9.98
N VAL A 81 -4.13 18.57 -9.82
CA VAL A 81 -5.51 18.85 -10.25
C VAL A 81 -6.17 19.90 -9.36
N MET A 82 -5.96 19.84 -8.03
CA MET A 82 -6.46 20.88 -7.12
C MET A 82 -5.85 22.26 -7.39
N GLY A 83 -4.58 22.33 -7.79
CA GLY A 83 -3.92 23.59 -8.17
C GLY A 83 -4.34 24.14 -9.55
N LYS A 84 -4.84 23.30 -10.46
CA LYS A 84 -5.28 23.72 -11.81
C LYS A 84 -6.77 24.08 -11.87
N MET A 85 -7.62 23.47 -11.03
CA MET A 85 -9.08 23.64 -11.05
C MET A 85 -9.61 24.36 -9.80
N HIS A 86 -9.11 25.58 -9.57
CA HIS A 86 -9.58 26.43 -8.47
C HIS A 86 -11.10 26.63 -8.53
N GLY A 87 -11.81 26.21 -7.47
CA GLY A 87 -13.26 26.40 -7.31
C GLY A 87 -14.13 25.18 -7.64
N ILE A 88 -13.62 24.17 -8.35
CA ILE A 88 -14.40 22.97 -8.73
C ILE A 88 -13.93 21.73 -7.95
N TYR A 89 -12.62 21.58 -7.74
CA TYR A 89 -12.03 20.42 -7.06
C TYR A 89 -11.32 20.86 -5.77
N THR A 90 -12.01 20.73 -4.63
CA THR A 90 -11.49 21.05 -3.29
C THR A 90 -11.16 19.77 -2.52
N PHE A 91 -10.35 19.88 -1.46
CA PHE A 91 -10.05 18.76 -0.56
C PHE A 91 -11.32 18.05 -0.06
N ALA A 92 -12.36 18.82 0.28
CA ALA A 92 -13.64 18.31 0.70
C ALA A 92 -14.35 17.48 -0.40
N SER A 93 -14.28 17.93 -1.66
CA SER A 93 -14.83 17.17 -2.80
C SER A 93 -14.08 15.86 -3.03
N HIS A 94 -12.76 15.82 -2.84
CA HIS A 94 -12.01 14.57 -2.96
C HIS A 94 -12.31 13.60 -1.81
N MET A 95 -12.46 14.10 -0.57
CA MET A 95 -12.89 13.25 0.56
C MET A 95 -14.29 12.67 0.38
N LYS A 96 -15.18 13.38 -0.33
CA LYS A 96 -16.49 12.84 -0.71
C LYS A 96 -16.38 11.60 -1.62
N TYR A 97 -15.31 11.46 -2.39
CA TYR A 97 -15.09 10.32 -3.30
C TYR A 97 -13.94 9.39 -2.86
N ALA A 98 -13.31 9.64 -1.71
CA ALA A 98 -12.27 8.78 -1.15
C ALA A 98 -12.77 7.34 -0.93
N TRP A 99 -14.07 7.16 -0.64
CA TRP A 99 -14.68 5.84 -0.53
C TRP A 99 -14.60 5.04 -1.83
N THR A 100 -14.65 5.69 -3.01
CA THR A 100 -14.51 5.00 -4.29
C THR A 100 -13.09 4.45 -4.47
N VAL A 101 -12.09 5.20 -4.00
CA VAL A 101 -10.69 4.74 -3.97
C VAL A 101 -10.53 3.59 -2.97
N LEU A 102 -11.22 3.63 -1.83
CA LEU A 102 -11.25 2.52 -0.87
C LEU A 102 -11.87 1.25 -1.46
N VAL A 103 -12.93 1.38 -2.26
CA VAL A 103 -13.48 0.25 -3.00
C VAL A 103 -12.44 -0.28 -3.99
N GLY A 104 -11.76 0.58 -4.73
CA GLY A 104 -10.66 0.19 -5.61
C GLY A 104 -9.55 -0.57 -4.89
N TYR A 105 -9.16 -0.09 -3.69
CA TYR A 105 -8.18 -0.74 -2.82
C TYR A 105 -8.60 -2.17 -2.42
N ILE A 106 -9.85 -2.34 -1.99
CA ILE A 106 -10.41 -3.65 -1.64
C ILE A 106 -10.46 -4.56 -2.87
N VAL A 107 -10.91 -4.06 -4.02
CA VAL A 107 -10.97 -4.83 -5.27
C VAL A 107 -9.57 -5.29 -5.69
N SER A 108 -8.55 -4.43 -5.59
CA SER A 108 -7.15 -4.81 -5.88
C SER A 108 -6.68 -5.96 -4.98
N ILE A 109 -6.99 -5.92 -3.69
CA ILE A 109 -6.64 -7.00 -2.74
C ILE A 109 -7.39 -8.29 -3.10
N VAL A 110 -8.68 -8.21 -3.44
CA VAL A 110 -9.48 -9.37 -3.82
C VAL A 110 -8.94 -10.01 -5.10
N VAL A 111 -8.61 -9.20 -6.12
CA VAL A 111 -8.00 -9.70 -7.36
C VAL A 111 -6.67 -10.37 -7.09
N TRP A 112 -5.82 -9.77 -6.25
CA TRP A 112 -4.56 -10.38 -5.82
C TRP A 112 -4.79 -11.73 -5.11
N TYR A 113 -5.73 -11.78 -4.16
CA TYR A 113 -6.06 -12.99 -3.41
C TYR A 113 -6.54 -14.10 -4.34
N VAL A 114 -7.45 -13.78 -5.26
CA VAL A 114 -7.94 -14.75 -6.25
C VAL A 114 -6.80 -15.24 -7.15
N GLN A 115 -5.95 -14.34 -7.63
CA GLN A 115 -4.86 -14.70 -8.53
C GLN A 115 -3.81 -15.60 -7.85
N PHE A 116 -3.37 -15.26 -6.64
CA PHE A 116 -2.24 -15.91 -5.99
C PHE A 116 -2.64 -17.04 -5.04
N GLU A 117 -3.72 -16.89 -4.26
CA GLU A 117 -4.13 -17.89 -3.25
C GLU A 117 -5.12 -18.93 -3.82
N ILE A 118 -5.97 -18.55 -4.77
CA ILE A 118 -6.95 -19.47 -5.36
C ILE A 118 -6.39 -20.10 -6.63
N LEU A 119 -5.99 -19.27 -7.58
CA LEU A 119 -5.58 -19.71 -8.91
C LEU A 119 -4.10 -20.12 -8.96
N HIS A 120 -3.29 -19.73 -7.98
CA HIS A 120 -1.85 -20.01 -7.91
C HIS A 120 -1.08 -19.53 -9.17
N ILE A 121 -1.58 -18.47 -9.83
CA ILE A 121 -1.03 -17.96 -11.09
C ILE A 121 0.07 -16.92 -10.80
N GLY A 122 1.29 -17.21 -11.22
CA GLY A 122 2.39 -16.26 -11.30
C GLY A 122 3.37 -16.23 -10.11
N ALA A 123 3.08 -16.89 -8.99
CA ALA A 123 4.00 -17.00 -7.85
C ALA A 123 4.92 -18.24 -7.90
N HIS A 124 4.48 -19.35 -8.51
CA HIS A 124 5.21 -20.63 -8.50
C HIS A 124 6.14 -20.89 -9.69
N HIS A 125 6.25 -19.95 -10.63
CA HIS A 125 6.93 -20.17 -11.92
C HIS A 125 8.29 -19.45 -12.08
N MET A 126 8.87 -18.89 -11.01
CA MET A 126 10.21 -18.30 -11.04
C MET A 126 11.03 -18.69 -9.81
#